data_AF-W2RK12-F1
#
_entry.id   AF-W2RK12-F1
#
_cell.length_a   1.000
_cell.length_b   1.000
_cell.length_c   1.000
_cell.angle_alpha   90.00
_cell.angle_beta   90.00
_cell.angle_gamma   90.00
#
_symmetry.space_group_name_H-M   'P 1'
#
loop_
_entity.id
_entity.type
_entity.pdbx_description
1 polymer ?
#
loop_
_entity_poly.entity_id
_entity_poly.type
_entity_poly.pdbx_seq_one_letter_code
_entity_poly.pdbx_strand_id
1 'polypeptide(L)'
;MLATSLHSAGLQDFHEPQLFFGTKGTKLRFKSTPHCPTLLDVIEEFQIYLADIINMEHVDKDRFFTDIAREVCPPVSVLAQQALAFNEQLQTYLWKQCCQEQHASQIYDSQPLKKGGRGHVPPKRSLLYKGGIHYFQLYASVKEVWDVVKTMPFNNDGLEEMALDPLIQQAARHVQGGSTRDAHIIKRSYEASKRRAHQAIQDSQHKLFSIHKEYRISWRLFTQLQARLTRVPAEELAPTLNDCPSSTWAI
;
A
#
# COMPACT_ATOMS: atom_id res chain seq x y z
N MET A 1 -16.22 10.71 -37.59
CA MET A 1 -16.24 12.18 -37.73
C MET A 1 -15.66 12.80 -36.45
N LEU A 2 -14.34 12.99 -36.38
CA LEU A 2 -13.65 13.67 -35.27
C LEU A 2 -12.44 14.43 -35.86
N ALA A 3 -12.71 15.41 -36.69
CA ALA A 3 -11.66 16.17 -37.38
C ALA A 3 -12.06 17.63 -37.56
N THR A 4 -12.43 18.33 -36.48
CA THR A 4 -12.80 19.76 -36.59
C THR A 4 -12.59 20.62 -35.34
N SER A 5 -11.83 20.21 -34.31
CA SER A 5 -11.68 21.04 -33.08
C SER A 5 -10.24 21.41 -32.67
N LEU A 6 -9.20 21.01 -33.41
CA LEU A 6 -7.81 21.21 -32.99
C LEU A 6 -7.24 22.63 -33.23
N HIS A 7 -7.98 23.51 -33.90
CA HIS A 7 -7.47 24.83 -34.33
C HIS A 7 -8.19 26.04 -33.72
N SER A 8 -9.14 25.85 -32.80
CA SER A 8 -9.75 26.96 -32.07
C SER A 8 -8.86 27.41 -30.90
N ALA A 9 -8.53 28.70 -30.88
CA ALA A 9 -7.82 29.33 -29.76
C ALA A 9 -8.55 29.05 -28.43
N GLY A 10 -7.82 28.52 -27.44
CA GLY A 10 -8.35 28.07 -26.14
C GLY A 10 -8.57 26.54 -26.02
N LEU A 11 -8.58 25.78 -27.11
CA LEU A 11 -8.62 24.30 -27.06
C LEU A 11 -7.24 23.64 -27.22
N GLN A 12 -6.21 24.39 -27.61
CA GLN A 12 -4.84 23.88 -27.67
C GLN A 12 -4.29 23.51 -26.29
N ASP A 13 -4.78 24.15 -25.23
CA ASP A 13 -4.38 23.86 -23.84
C ASP A 13 -4.90 22.49 -23.35
N PHE A 14 -5.82 21.86 -24.10
CA PHE A 14 -6.35 20.52 -23.83
C PHE A 14 -5.82 19.45 -24.79
N HIS A 15 -4.70 19.72 -25.48
CA HIS A 15 -4.02 18.67 -26.24
C HIS A 15 -3.57 17.54 -25.29
N GLU A 16 -3.93 16.28 -25.62
CA GLU A 16 -3.56 15.08 -24.86
C GLU A 16 -4.09 15.03 -23.41
N PRO A 17 -5.41 15.11 -23.18
CA PRO A 17 -5.95 15.06 -21.83
C PRO A 17 -5.62 13.72 -21.17
N GLN A 18 -4.95 13.77 -20.02
CA GLN A 18 -4.73 12.60 -19.18
C GLN A 18 -5.90 12.44 -18.21
N LEU A 19 -6.68 11.38 -18.39
CA LEU A 19 -7.78 11.04 -17.49
C LEU A 19 -7.28 10.13 -16.37
N PHE A 20 -7.49 10.57 -15.13
CA PHE A 20 -7.15 9.80 -13.93
C PHE A 20 -8.43 9.23 -13.32
N PHE A 21 -8.61 7.92 -13.41
CA PHE A 21 -9.71 7.22 -12.76
C PHE A 21 -9.28 6.70 -11.40
N GLY A 22 -10.03 7.05 -10.36
CA GLY A 22 -9.79 6.57 -9.00
C GLY A 22 -10.99 5.80 -8.47
N THR A 23 -10.82 4.51 -8.23
CA THR A 23 -11.79 3.68 -7.52
C THR A 23 -11.26 3.35 -6.12
N LYS A 24 -12.11 3.49 -5.10
CA LYS A 24 -11.79 3.18 -3.70
C LYS A 24 -12.64 1.99 -3.25
N GLY A 25 -12.12 1.22 -2.28
CA GLY A 25 -12.87 0.10 -1.69
C GLY A 25 -12.88 -1.20 -2.51
N THR A 26 -12.19 -1.24 -3.65
CA THR A 26 -12.10 -2.43 -4.52
C THR A 26 -11.05 -3.44 -4.06
N LYS A 27 -10.22 -3.11 -3.06
CA LYS A 27 -9.14 -4.00 -2.57
C LYS A 27 -9.63 -5.38 -2.14
N LEU A 28 -10.86 -5.48 -1.62
CA LEU A 28 -11.42 -6.75 -1.17
C LEU A 28 -12.18 -7.50 -2.28
N ARG A 29 -12.31 -6.92 -3.47
CA ARG A 29 -13.10 -7.48 -4.58
C ARG A 29 -12.37 -8.66 -5.23
N PHE A 30 -11.10 -8.46 -5.56
CA PHE A 30 -10.25 -9.47 -6.19
C PHE A 30 -9.54 -10.32 -5.13
N LYS A 31 -10.28 -10.68 -4.08
CA LYS A 31 -9.79 -11.56 -3.03
C LYS A 31 -9.89 -12.99 -3.51
N SER A 32 -8.83 -13.74 -3.25
CA SER A 32 -8.93 -15.19 -3.29
C SER A 32 -9.94 -15.67 -2.22
N THR A 33 -10.99 -16.39 -2.64
CA THR A 33 -12.00 -17.09 -1.83
C THR A 33 -11.39 -18.11 -0.85
N PRO A 34 -12.15 -18.61 0.15
CA PRO A 34 -11.63 -19.45 1.23
C PRO A 34 -11.15 -20.86 0.86
N HIS A 35 -11.16 -21.26 -0.42
CA HIS A 35 -10.95 -22.65 -0.85
C HIS A 35 -9.72 -22.87 -1.75
N CYS A 36 -8.76 -21.92 -1.76
CA CYS A 36 -7.50 -21.87 -2.55
C CYS A 36 -7.57 -21.32 -3.99
N PRO A 37 -7.79 -20.01 -4.18
CA PRO A 37 -7.48 -19.38 -5.46
C PRO A 37 -6.02 -18.97 -5.58
N THR A 38 -5.61 -18.97 -6.84
CA THR A 38 -4.27 -18.72 -7.33
C THR A 38 -4.14 -17.27 -7.80
N LEU A 39 -2.90 -16.83 -8.05
CA LEU A 39 -2.67 -15.55 -8.72
C LEU A 39 -3.36 -15.46 -10.10
N LEU A 40 -3.55 -16.60 -10.78
CA LEU A 40 -4.24 -16.64 -12.07
C LEU A 40 -5.71 -16.25 -11.91
N ASP A 41 -6.41 -16.80 -10.91
CA ASP A 41 -7.83 -16.49 -10.65
C ASP A 41 -8.04 -14.99 -10.38
N VAL A 42 -7.16 -14.39 -9.58
CA VAL A 42 -7.20 -12.94 -9.27
C VAL A 42 -6.97 -12.11 -10.54
N ILE A 43 -6.03 -12.52 -11.39
CA ILE A 43 -5.72 -11.84 -12.65
C ILE A 43 -6.91 -11.93 -13.62
N GLU A 44 -7.54 -13.09 -13.75
CA GLU A 44 -8.68 -13.31 -14.64
C GLU A 44 -9.91 -12.51 -14.18
N GLU A 45 -10.24 -12.55 -12.88
CA GLU A 45 -11.33 -11.75 -12.33
C GLU A 45 -11.09 -10.25 -12.50
N PHE A 46 -9.86 -9.79 -12.26
CA PHE A 46 -9.49 -8.39 -12.47
C PHE A 46 -9.65 -7.98 -13.93
N GLN A 47 -9.27 -8.82 -14.89
CA GLN A 47 -9.44 -8.53 -16.31
C GLN A 47 -10.90 -8.45 -16.74
N ILE A 48 -11.74 -9.38 -16.27
CA ILE A 48 -13.19 -9.35 -16.54
C ILE A 48 -13.77 -8.03 -16.02
N TYR A 49 -13.48 -7.70 -14.76
CA TYR A 49 -13.92 -6.44 -14.18
C TYR A 49 -13.42 -5.23 -14.97
N LEU A 50 -12.14 -5.21 -15.34
CA LEU A 50 -11.54 -4.09 -16.06
C LEU A 50 -12.20 -3.88 -17.42
N ALA A 51 -12.51 -4.96 -18.14
CA ALA A 51 -13.17 -4.92 -19.44
C ALA A 51 -14.60 -4.35 -19.35
N ASP A 52 -15.31 -4.59 -18.24
CA ASP A 52 -16.65 -4.04 -18.00
C ASP A 52 -16.64 -2.53 -17.75
N ILE A 53 -15.54 -1.99 -17.20
CA ILE A 53 -15.45 -0.57 -16.80
C ILE A 53 -14.66 0.30 -17.78
N ILE A 54 -13.71 -0.29 -18.52
CA ILE A 54 -12.79 0.42 -19.39
C ILE A 54 -12.69 -0.33 -20.73
N ASN A 55 -13.04 0.35 -21.82
CA ASN A 55 -12.74 -0.14 -23.15
C ASN A 55 -11.23 -0.02 -23.42
N MET A 56 -10.53 -1.14 -23.31
CA MET A 56 -9.07 -1.25 -23.47
C MET A 56 -8.58 -0.95 -24.91
N GLU A 57 -9.47 -0.79 -25.89
CA GLU A 57 -9.10 -0.32 -27.25
C GLU A 57 -8.72 1.17 -27.28
N HIS A 58 -9.22 1.96 -26.33
CA HIS A 58 -8.91 3.38 -26.21
C HIS A 58 -7.79 3.67 -25.19
N VAL A 59 -7.21 2.63 -24.61
CA VAL A 59 -6.14 2.75 -23.61
C VAL A 59 -4.79 2.53 -24.27
N ASP A 60 -3.87 3.47 -24.05
CA ASP A 60 -2.45 3.27 -24.37
C ASP A 60 -1.86 2.23 -23.41
N LYS A 61 -1.73 0.98 -23.90
CA LYS A 61 -1.24 -0.16 -23.13
C LYS A 61 0.23 -0.02 -22.72
N ASP A 62 1.02 0.78 -23.42
CA ASP A 62 2.43 1.04 -23.06
C ASP A 62 2.55 2.01 -21.88
N ARG A 63 1.47 2.76 -21.59
CA ARG A 63 1.36 3.69 -20.46
C ARG A 63 0.33 3.25 -19.42
N PHE A 64 -0.14 2.01 -19.50
CA PHE A 64 -1.06 1.42 -18.53
C PHE A 64 -0.30 0.57 -17.52
N PHE A 65 -0.56 0.83 -16.23
CA PHE A 65 0.10 0.15 -15.12
C PHE A 65 -0.94 -0.44 -14.18
N THR A 66 -0.61 -1.60 -13.62
CA THR A 66 -1.45 -2.33 -12.67
C THR A 66 -0.64 -2.61 -11.41
N ASP A 67 -1.29 -2.49 -10.26
CA ASP A 67 -0.66 -2.83 -8.98
C ASP A 67 -1.05 -4.27 -8.61
N ILE A 68 -0.06 -5.14 -8.39
CA ILE A 68 -0.22 -6.49 -7.81
C ILE A 68 0.38 -6.45 -6.42
N ALA A 69 -0.32 -7.04 -5.45
CA ALA A 69 0.12 -7.08 -4.05
C ALA A 69 0.17 -8.51 -3.56
N ARG A 70 0.90 -8.81 -2.48
CA ARG A 70 0.81 -10.05 -1.71
C ARG A 70 0.85 -9.69 -0.24
N GLU A 71 0.03 -10.38 0.55
CA GLU A 71 0.08 -10.30 2.00
C GLU A 71 0.52 -11.66 2.56
N VAL A 72 1.41 -11.65 3.55
CA VAL A 72 1.76 -12.87 4.29
C VAL A 72 1.37 -12.64 5.74
N CYS A 73 0.44 -13.45 6.22
CA CYS A 73 -0.06 -13.43 7.58
C CYS A 73 0.64 -14.52 8.39
N PRO A 74 1.29 -14.17 9.51
CA PRO A 74 1.99 -15.16 10.32
C PRO A 74 1.02 -16.05 11.13
N PRO A 75 1.41 -17.30 11.46
CA PRO A 75 0.54 -18.39 11.92
C PRO A 75 -0.22 -18.25 13.23
N VAL A 76 -0.13 -17.10 13.91
CA VAL A 76 -0.54 -17.05 15.32
C VAL A 76 -1.21 -15.73 15.67
N SER A 77 -2.52 -15.78 15.83
CA SER A 77 -3.22 -14.95 16.81
C SER A 77 -3.22 -15.74 18.11
N VAL A 78 -2.22 -15.56 18.97
CA VAL A 78 -2.21 -16.21 20.28
C VAL A 78 -3.28 -15.53 21.13
N LEU A 79 -4.11 -16.31 21.82
CA LEU A 79 -5.09 -15.75 22.74
C LEU A 79 -4.33 -14.99 23.85
N ALA A 80 -4.85 -13.86 24.31
CA ALA A 80 -4.18 -13.00 25.30
C ALA A 80 -3.78 -13.71 26.61
N GLN A 81 -4.33 -14.91 26.86
CA GLN A 81 -4.12 -15.72 28.06
C GLN A 81 -3.08 -16.85 27.88
N GLN A 82 -2.57 -17.07 26.67
CA GLN A 82 -1.58 -18.11 26.40
C GLN A 82 -0.18 -17.61 26.75
N ALA A 83 0.46 -18.25 27.74
CA ALA A 83 1.86 -18.03 28.04
C ALA A 83 2.72 -18.66 26.94
N LEU A 84 3.44 -17.83 26.19
CA LEU A 84 4.38 -18.27 25.17
C LEU A 84 5.76 -18.46 25.78
N ALA A 85 6.46 -19.52 25.39
CA ALA A 85 7.87 -19.67 25.74
C ALA A 85 8.69 -18.51 25.12
N PHE A 86 9.87 -18.20 25.68
CA PHE A 86 10.69 -17.06 25.22
C PHE A 86 11.04 -17.15 23.72
N ASN A 87 11.22 -18.36 23.21
CA ASN A 87 11.44 -18.68 21.79
C ASN A 87 10.17 -18.63 20.92
N GLU A 88 8.99 -18.50 21.52
CA GLU A 88 7.68 -18.40 20.87
C GLU A 88 7.10 -16.98 20.96
N GLN A 89 7.84 -16.03 21.50
CA GLN A 89 7.40 -14.63 21.60
C GLN A 89 7.01 -14.10 20.22
N LEU A 90 5.85 -13.44 20.16
CA LEU A 90 5.30 -12.89 18.94
C LEU A 90 6.14 -11.70 18.48
N GLN A 91 6.94 -11.90 17.44
CA GLN A 91 7.75 -10.86 16.84
C GLN A 91 6.97 -10.18 15.71
N THR A 92 6.73 -8.88 15.82
CA THR A 92 6.36 -8.10 14.63
C THR A 92 7.55 -8.15 13.67
N TYR A 93 7.38 -8.85 12.54
CA TYR A 93 8.33 -8.80 11.44
C TYR A 93 8.27 -7.41 10.81
N LEU A 94 8.93 -6.43 11.40
CA LEU A 94 9.42 -5.30 10.62
C LEU A 94 10.24 -5.94 9.49
N TRP A 95 9.97 -5.54 8.24
CA TRP A 95 10.81 -5.94 7.11
C TRP A 95 12.26 -5.64 7.49
N LYS A 96 13.03 -6.70 7.79
CA LYS A 96 14.42 -6.52 8.20
C LYS A 96 15.12 -5.84 7.04
N GLN A 97 15.92 -4.84 7.34
CA GLN A 97 16.69 -4.11 6.35
C GLN A 97 17.45 -5.08 5.43
N CYS A 98 17.98 -6.18 5.96
CA CYS A 98 18.61 -7.24 5.17
C CYS A 98 17.69 -7.94 4.16
N CYS A 99 16.41 -8.15 4.47
CA CYS A 99 15.44 -8.74 3.54
C CYS A 99 15.03 -7.75 2.45
N GLN A 100 14.94 -6.46 2.79
CA GLN A 100 14.73 -5.40 1.82
C GLN A 100 15.95 -5.23 0.91
N GLU A 101 17.15 -5.30 1.48
CA GLU A 101 18.43 -5.23 0.76
C GLU A 101 18.68 -6.46 -0.10
N GLN A 102 18.27 -7.66 0.32
CA GLN A 102 18.33 -8.88 -0.50
C GLN A 102 17.33 -8.82 -1.65
N HIS A 103 16.09 -8.40 -1.38
CA HIS A 103 15.14 -8.16 -2.47
C HIS A 103 15.70 -7.08 -3.40
N ALA A 104 16.24 -6.00 -2.85
CA ALA A 104 16.86 -4.94 -3.64
C ALA A 104 18.08 -5.43 -4.43
N SER A 105 18.96 -6.26 -3.89
CA SER A 105 20.11 -6.76 -4.63
C SER A 105 19.67 -7.61 -5.83
N GLN A 106 18.59 -8.38 -5.71
CA GLN A 106 17.94 -9.05 -6.85
C GLN A 106 17.34 -8.06 -7.86
N ILE A 107 16.94 -6.87 -7.40
CA ILE A 107 16.24 -5.81 -8.17
C ILE A 107 17.20 -4.86 -8.90
N TYR A 108 18.39 -4.64 -8.36
CA TYR A 108 19.39 -3.68 -8.82
C TYR A 108 20.59 -4.34 -9.50
N ASP A 109 20.49 -5.59 -9.94
CA ASP A 109 21.62 -6.34 -10.52
C ASP A 109 22.82 -6.36 -9.54
N SER A 110 22.54 -6.63 -8.26
CA SER A 110 23.47 -6.59 -7.13
C SER A 110 24.05 -5.21 -6.80
N GLN A 111 23.52 -4.11 -7.36
CA GLN A 111 23.94 -2.77 -6.95
C GLN A 111 23.25 -2.33 -5.64
N PRO A 112 23.96 -1.60 -4.77
CA PRO A 112 23.40 -1.14 -3.50
C PRO A 112 22.31 -0.10 -3.71
N LEU A 113 21.27 -0.16 -2.87
CA LEU A 113 20.23 0.86 -2.77
C LEU A 113 20.85 2.23 -2.53
N LYS A 114 20.53 3.22 -3.37
CA LYS A 114 20.61 4.62 -2.94
C LYS A 114 19.43 4.84 -2.00
N LYS A 115 19.71 5.18 -0.72
CA LYS A 115 18.76 5.42 0.39
C LYS A 115 17.28 5.53 -0.02
N GLY A 116 16.37 4.80 0.64
CA GLY A 116 14.93 5.01 0.45
C GLY A 116 14.08 4.28 1.48
N GLY A 117 12.98 4.91 1.90
CA GLY A 117 11.98 4.35 2.82
C GLY A 117 11.20 3.18 2.23
N ARG A 118 9.96 2.95 2.68
CA ARG A 118 9.19 1.73 2.39
C ARG A 118 8.91 1.44 0.90
N GLY A 119 9.08 2.42 0.00
CA GLY A 119 8.80 2.34 -1.43
C GLY A 119 10.02 2.64 -2.29
N HIS A 120 10.14 1.95 -3.42
CA HIS A 120 11.31 1.97 -4.28
C HIS A 120 10.91 2.02 -5.77
N VAL A 121 11.65 2.81 -6.54
CA VAL A 121 11.54 2.89 -8.01
C VAL A 121 12.80 2.31 -8.62
N PRO A 122 12.71 1.21 -9.40
CA PRO A 122 13.88 0.64 -10.07
C PRO A 122 14.51 1.64 -11.06
N PRO A 123 15.85 1.72 -11.18
CA PRO A 123 16.51 2.57 -12.15
C PRO A 123 16.13 2.15 -13.57
N LYS A 124 15.91 3.11 -14.48
CA LYS A 124 15.51 2.83 -15.88
C LYS A 124 16.42 1.83 -16.61
N ARG A 125 17.68 1.71 -16.19
CA ARG A 125 18.66 0.80 -16.77
C ARG A 125 18.57 -0.65 -16.27
N SER A 126 17.94 -0.89 -15.12
CA SER A 126 17.91 -2.21 -14.47
C SER A 126 17.06 -3.20 -15.26
N LEU A 127 17.35 -4.49 -15.08
CA LEU A 127 16.55 -5.56 -15.69
C LEU A 127 15.09 -5.50 -15.24
N LEU A 128 14.82 -5.06 -14.01
CA LEU A 128 13.44 -4.96 -13.52
C LEU A 128 12.63 -3.84 -14.14
N TYR A 129 13.22 -2.65 -14.31
CA TYR A 129 12.51 -1.57 -15.00
C TYR A 129 12.21 -1.98 -16.44
N LYS A 130 13.19 -2.58 -17.12
CA LYS A 130 13.04 -3.10 -18.48
C LYS A 130 12.06 -4.28 -18.58
N GLY A 131 12.00 -5.09 -17.52
CA GLY A 131 11.06 -6.20 -17.37
C GLY A 131 9.64 -5.76 -17.02
N GLY A 132 9.42 -4.47 -16.76
CA GLY A 132 8.11 -3.89 -16.55
C GLY A 132 7.71 -3.69 -15.09
N ILE A 133 8.63 -3.75 -14.12
CA ILE A 133 8.38 -3.34 -12.73
C ILE A 133 8.80 -1.87 -12.56
N HIS A 134 7.84 -1.00 -12.27
CA HIS A 134 8.06 0.45 -12.21
C HIS A 134 8.08 1.01 -10.78
N TYR A 135 7.48 0.29 -9.82
CA TYR A 135 7.51 0.64 -8.41
C TYR A 135 7.29 -0.62 -7.57
N PHE A 136 7.83 -0.65 -6.37
CA PHE A 136 7.47 -1.65 -5.38
C PHE A 136 7.53 -1.10 -3.96
N GLN A 137 6.74 -1.67 -3.07
CA GLN A 137 6.64 -1.28 -1.67
C GLN A 137 6.62 -2.50 -0.77
N LEU A 138 7.48 -2.52 0.24
CA LEU A 138 7.61 -3.62 1.20
C LEU A 138 7.41 -3.06 2.60
N TYR A 139 6.33 -3.46 3.27
CA TYR A 139 6.01 -2.92 4.59
C TYR A 139 5.27 -3.93 5.46
N ALA A 140 5.44 -3.82 6.78
CA ALA A 140 4.59 -4.51 7.75
C ALA A 140 3.33 -3.68 8.00
N SER A 141 2.17 -4.31 8.25
CA SER A 141 0.90 -3.61 8.53
C SER A 141 0.83 -2.96 9.92
N VAL A 142 1.92 -2.33 10.38
CA VAL A 142 1.99 -1.62 11.67
C VAL A 142 1.02 -0.46 11.78
N LYS A 143 0.42 0.00 10.68
CA LYS A 143 -0.68 0.97 10.71
C LYS A 143 -1.89 0.43 11.51
N GLU A 144 -2.09 -0.88 11.53
CA GLU A 144 -3.21 -1.54 12.23
C GLU A 144 -3.13 -1.39 13.74
N VAL A 145 -1.93 -1.16 14.30
CA VAL A 145 -1.76 -0.83 15.72
C VAL A 145 -2.49 0.48 16.03
N TRP A 146 -2.41 1.45 15.12
CA TRP A 146 -2.82 2.83 15.38
C TRP A 146 -4.17 3.16 14.78
N ASP A 147 -4.54 2.54 13.66
CA ASP A 147 -5.70 2.91 12.87
C ASP A 147 -7.01 2.43 13.52
N VAL A 148 -7.92 3.38 13.77
CA VAL A 148 -9.32 3.10 14.10
C VAL A 148 -10.15 3.93 13.13
N VAL A 149 -10.77 3.26 12.15
CA VAL A 149 -11.64 3.88 11.14
C VAL A 149 -10.95 5.08 10.45
N LYS A 150 -9.71 4.90 9.99
CA LYS A 150 -8.87 5.91 9.34
C LYS A 150 -8.48 7.10 10.22
N THR A 151 -8.70 7.01 11.53
CA THR A 151 -8.35 8.07 12.47
C THR A 151 -7.08 7.69 13.21
N MET A 152 -5.95 8.30 12.86
CA MET A 152 -4.67 8.07 13.54
C MET A 152 -4.60 8.85 14.86
N PRO A 153 -3.87 8.36 15.88
CA PRO A 153 -3.47 9.18 17.03
C PRO A 153 -2.73 10.43 16.54
N PHE A 154 -2.90 11.55 17.25
CA PHE A 154 -2.23 12.82 16.93
C PHE A 154 -2.59 13.44 15.56
N ASN A 155 -3.70 13.04 14.95
CA ASN A 155 -4.19 13.61 13.69
C ASN A 155 -5.01 14.90 13.88
N ASN A 156 -4.70 15.70 14.90
CA ASN A 156 -5.35 16.97 15.16
C ASN A 156 -4.40 18.09 14.69
N ASP A 157 -4.76 18.78 13.62
CA ASP A 157 -3.94 19.82 12.99
C ASP A 157 -3.61 20.98 13.95
N GLY A 158 -4.37 21.16 15.03
CA GLY A 158 -4.07 22.14 16.08
C GLY A 158 -2.88 21.75 16.97
N LEU A 159 -2.39 20.51 16.90
CA LEU A 159 -1.21 20.08 17.66
C LEU A 159 0.06 20.82 17.22
N GLU A 160 0.19 21.13 15.94
CA GLU A 160 1.32 21.90 15.41
C GLU A 160 1.33 23.33 15.97
N GLU A 161 0.15 23.92 16.17
CA GLU A 161 0.02 25.25 16.75
C GLU A 161 0.54 25.29 18.19
N MET A 162 0.40 24.21 18.97
CA MET A 162 0.94 24.14 20.33
C MET A 162 2.47 24.16 20.37
N ALA A 163 3.15 23.80 19.27
CA ALA A 163 4.60 23.85 19.16
C ALA A 163 5.12 25.25 18.79
N LEU A 164 4.25 26.17 18.39
CA LEU A 164 4.62 27.54 18.05
C LEU A 164 4.90 28.37 19.29
N ASP A 165 5.86 29.29 19.18
CA ASP A 165 6.13 30.29 20.20
C ASP A 165 4.86 31.14 20.47
N PRO A 166 4.54 31.48 21.74
CA PRO A 166 3.37 32.29 22.06
C PRO A 166 3.28 33.62 21.30
N LEU A 167 4.40 34.27 20.98
CA LEU A 167 4.44 35.50 20.19
C LEU A 167 4.06 35.25 18.73
N ILE A 168 4.49 34.12 18.16
CA ILE A 168 4.12 33.71 16.80
C ILE A 168 2.63 33.37 16.76
N GLN A 169 2.12 32.66 17.77
CA GLN A 169 0.69 32.41 17.89
C GLN A 169 -0.10 33.72 17.98
N GLN A 170 0.37 34.69 18.78
CA GLN A 170 -0.29 35.99 18.93
C GLN A 170 -0.26 36.81 17.64
N ALA A 171 0.86 36.82 16.92
CA ALA A 171 0.96 37.47 15.62
C ALA A 171 0.01 36.83 14.58
N ALA A 172 -0.02 35.50 14.50
CA ALA A 172 -0.94 34.77 13.62
C ALA A 172 -2.41 35.07 13.96
N ARG A 173 -2.75 35.20 15.25
CA ARG A 173 -4.09 35.61 15.72
C ARG A 173 -4.48 37.00 15.23
N HIS A 174 -3.56 37.95 15.27
CA HIS A 174 -3.82 39.31 14.79
C HIS A 174 -4.00 39.39 13.28
N VAL A 175 -3.35 38.52 12.50
CA VAL A 175 -3.41 38.53 11.03
C VAL A 175 -4.63 37.79 10.47
N GLN A 176 -5.04 36.66 11.06
CA GLN A 176 -6.09 35.81 10.46
C GLN A 176 -7.53 36.16 10.85
N GLY A 177 -7.77 37.04 11.85
CA GLY A 177 -9.12 37.48 12.23
C GLY A 177 -10.11 36.36 12.60
N GLY A 178 -9.63 35.14 12.89
CA GLY A 178 -10.42 33.91 12.96
C GLY A 178 -10.41 33.20 14.32
N SER A 179 -11.48 32.45 14.56
CA SER A 179 -11.81 31.71 15.79
C SER A 179 -10.65 30.87 16.36
N THR A 180 -10.47 30.98 17.67
CA THR A 180 -9.49 30.23 18.46
C THR A 180 -9.79 28.73 18.46
N ARG A 181 -8.80 27.91 18.08
CA ARG A 181 -8.77 26.53 18.59
C ARG A 181 -8.42 26.60 20.07
N ASP A 182 -9.31 26.12 20.93
CA ASP A 182 -9.10 26.15 22.38
C ASP A 182 -7.93 25.23 22.76
N ALA A 183 -6.85 25.83 23.28
CA ALA A 183 -5.65 25.11 23.70
C ALA A 183 -5.95 23.99 24.71
N HIS A 184 -6.96 24.14 25.56
CA HIS A 184 -7.40 23.09 26.47
C HIS A 184 -8.01 21.90 25.72
N ILE A 185 -8.80 22.15 24.67
CA ILE A 185 -9.36 21.11 23.80
C ILE A 185 -8.25 20.38 23.06
N ILE A 186 -7.26 21.11 22.51
CA ILE A 186 -6.12 20.52 21.81
C ILE A 186 -5.27 19.68 22.77
N LYS A 187 -4.97 20.18 23.97
CA LYS A 187 -4.23 19.44 25.01
C LYS A 187 -4.97 18.16 25.41
N ARG A 188 -6.29 18.22 25.62
CA ARG A 188 -7.11 17.05 25.92
C ARG A 188 -7.07 16.01 24.79
N SER A 189 -7.12 16.47 23.54
CA SER A 189 -6.99 15.62 22.35
C SER A 189 -5.61 14.95 22.26
N TYR A 190 -4.54 15.68 22.59
CA TYR A 190 -3.18 15.15 22.70
C TYR A 190 -3.07 14.07 23.77
N GLU A 191 -3.59 14.32 24.98
CA GLU A 191 -3.55 13.35 26.08
C GLU A 191 -4.39 12.10 25.80
N ALA A 192 -5.54 12.25 25.16
CA ALA A 192 -6.33 11.13 24.67
C ALA A 192 -5.56 10.31 23.62
N SER A 193 -4.88 10.99 22.67
CA SER A 193 -4.02 10.33 21.68
C SER A 193 -2.87 9.56 22.33
N LYS A 194 -2.21 10.13 23.35
CA LYS A 194 -1.17 9.43 24.13
C LYS A 194 -1.70 8.16 24.80
N ARG A 195 -2.84 8.24 25.50
CA ARG A 195 -3.45 7.08 26.16
C ARG A 195 -3.81 5.99 25.16
N ARG A 196 -4.42 6.39 24.04
CA ARG A 196 -4.76 5.47 22.95
C ARG A 196 -3.50 4.80 22.38
N ALA A 197 -2.45 5.57 22.11
CA ALA A 197 -1.20 5.02 21.59
C ALA A 197 -0.57 4.04 22.59
N HIS A 198 -0.57 4.38 23.88
CA HIS A 198 -0.06 3.50 24.94
C HIS A 198 -0.83 2.18 25.00
N GLN A 199 -2.17 2.24 25.04
CA GLN A 199 -3.02 1.05 25.06
C GLN A 199 -2.83 0.22 23.79
N ALA A 200 -2.79 0.86 22.63
CA ALA A 200 -2.58 0.18 21.35
C ALA A 200 -1.26 -0.61 21.31
N ILE A 201 -0.18 -0.05 21.86
CA ILE A 201 1.10 -0.75 21.99
C ILE A 201 0.93 -1.97 22.90
N GLN A 202 0.34 -1.79 24.09
CA GLN A 202 0.12 -2.88 25.06
C GLN A 202 -0.71 -4.02 24.45
N ASP A 203 -1.84 -3.69 23.82
CA ASP A 203 -2.73 -4.65 23.16
C ASP A 203 -2.07 -5.36 21.97
N SER A 204 -1.00 -4.77 21.42
CA SER A 204 -0.27 -5.30 20.28
C SER A 204 0.98 -6.09 20.67
N GLN A 205 1.35 -6.15 21.96
CA GLN A 205 2.51 -6.90 22.45
C GLN A 205 2.43 -8.39 22.11
N HIS A 206 1.22 -8.91 21.96
CA HIS A 206 0.93 -10.31 21.60
C HIS A 206 0.22 -10.42 20.26
N LYS A 207 0.47 -9.48 19.34
CA LYS A 207 -0.06 -9.54 17.97
C LYS A 207 1.07 -9.67 16.97
N LEU A 208 0.80 -10.43 15.93
CA LEU A 208 1.64 -10.48 14.76
C LEU A 208 0.93 -9.76 13.61
N PHE A 209 1.64 -8.84 12.97
CA PHE A 209 1.12 -8.10 11.83
C PHE A 209 1.60 -8.72 10.53
N SER A 210 0.75 -8.67 9.52
CA SER A 210 1.08 -9.15 8.19
C SER A 210 2.18 -8.32 7.53
N ILE A 211 2.89 -8.95 6.61
CA ILE A 211 3.84 -8.28 5.72
C ILE A 211 3.23 -8.15 4.33
N HIS A 212 3.29 -6.96 3.77
CA HIS A 212 2.81 -6.66 2.43
C HIS A 212 3.99 -6.51 1.46
N LYS A 213 3.79 -7.01 0.24
CA LYS A 213 4.62 -6.74 -0.93
C LYS A 213 3.72 -6.20 -2.02
N GLU A 214 3.88 -4.95 -2.42
CA GLU A 214 3.12 -4.34 -3.51
C GLU A 214 4.06 -4.00 -4.67
N TYR A 215 3.63 -4.24 -5.91
CA TYR A 215 4.38 -3.99 -7.14
C TYR A 215 3.50 -3.26 -8.13
N ARG A 216 3.99 -2.16 -8.71
CA ARG A 216 3.43 -1.55 -9.92
C ARG A 216 4.09 -2.13 -11.13
N ILE A 217 3.31 -2.77 -11.99
CA ILE A 217 3.80 -3.42 -13.20
C ILE A 217 3.15 -2.83 -14.45
N SER A 218 3.87 -2.89 -15.57
CA SER A 218 3.32 -2.56 -16.88
C SER A 218 2.24 -3.55 -17.30
N TRP A 219 1.29 -3.11 -18.13
CA TRP A 219 0.28 -4.01 -18.72
C TRP A 219 0.90 -5.17 -19.51
N ARG A 220 2.03 -4.91 -20.17
CA ARG A 220 2.78 -5.94 -20.88
C ARG A 220 3.28 -7.03 -19.92
N LEU A 221 3.86 -6.68 -18.79
CA LEU A 221 4.28 -7.66 -17.79
C LEU A 221 3.06 -8.39 -17.21
N PHE A 222 1.96 -7.68 -16.93
CA PHE A 222 0.72 -8.27 -16.43
C PHE A 222 0.17 -9.38 -17.35
N THR A 223 0.05 -9.10 -18.65
CA THR A 223 -0.42 -10.08 -19.64
C THR A 223 0.56 -11.24 -19.87
N GLN A 224 1.87 -10.98 -19.79
CA GLN A 224 2.89 -12.03 -19.82
C GLN A 224 2.84 -12.95 -18.59
N LEU A 225 2.60 -12.39 -17.41
CA LEU A 225 2.40 -13.16 -16.18
C LEU A 225 1.19 -14.07 -16.32
N GLN A 226 0.04 -13.54 -16.76
CA GLN A 226 -1.14 -14.36 -17.04
C GLN A 226 -0.81 -15.52 -17.99
N ALA A 227 -0.23 -15.22 -19.15
CA ALA A 227 0.10 -16.22 -20.16
C ALA A 227 1.08 -17.29 -19.63
N ARG A 228 1.97 -16.93 -18.70
CA ARG A 228 2.87 -17.88 -18.03
C ARG A 228 2.11 -18.75 -17.03
N LEU A 229 1.25 -18.15 -16.20
CA LEU A 229 0.48 -18.83 -15.17
C LEU A 229 -0.51 -19.83 -15.77
N THR A 230 -1.16 -19.51 -16.89
CA THR A 230 -2.03 -20.46 -17.62
C THR A 230 -1.30 -21.73 -18.08
N ARG A 231 0.03 -21.71 -18.18
CA ARG A 231 0.86 -22.86 -18.56
C ARG A 231 1.42 -23.64 -17.37
N VAL A 232 1.20 -23.16 -16.15
CA VAL A 232 1.64 -23.85 -14.92
C VAL A 232 0.50 -24.76 -14.47
N PRO A 233 0.77 -26.02 -14.10
CA PRO A 233 -0.25 -26.90 -13.54
C PRO A 233 -0.94 -26.27 -12.33
N ALA A 234 -2.25 -26.50 -12.18
CA ALA A 234 -3.03 -25.90 -11.10
C ALA A 234 -2.49 -26.27 -9.71
N GLU A 235 -1.91 -27.47 -9.55
CA GLU A 235 -1.31 -27.91 -8.28
C GLU A 235 -0.05 -27.09 -7.91
N GLU A 236 0.67 -26.57 -8.89
CA GLU A 236 1.86 -25.71 -8.69
C GLU A 236 1.48 -24.23 -8.48
N LEU A 237 0.30 -23.83 -8.96
CA LEU A 237 -0.25 -22.49 -8.76
C LEU A 237 -0.86 -22.31 -7.37
N ALA A 238 -1.34 -23.41 -6.77
CA ALA A 238 -1.84 -23.40 -5.42
C ALA A 238 -0.72 -22.95 -4.47
N PRO A 239 -0.95 -21.92 -3.65
CA PRO A 239 0.07 -21.52 -2.68
C PRO A 239 0.34 -22.71 -1.75
N THR A 240 1.57 -23.24 -1.76
CA THR A 240 2.00 -24.25 -0.80
C THR A 240 2.15 -23.57 0.56
N LEU A 241 1.06 -23.55 1.31
CA LEU A 241 0.98 -22.97 2.64
C LEU A 241 1.44 -24.00 3.68
N ASN A 242 2.67 -24.50 3.56
CA ASN A 242 3.28 -25.29 4.63
C ASN A 242 3.37 -24.39 5.87
N ASP A 243 2.63 -24.73 6.93
CA ASP A 243 2.55 -24.01 8.20
C ASP A 243 1.98 -22.58 8.13
N CYS A 244 1.03 -22.30 7.25
CA CYS A 244 0.34 -21.01 7.18
C CYS A 244 -1.07 -21.06 7.83
N PRO A 245 -1.47 -20.02 8.58
CA PRO A 245 -2.81 -19.96 9.18
C PRO A 245 -3.88 -19.75 8.10
N SER A 246 -5.13 -20.03 8.47
CA SER A 246 -6.34 -19.80 7.66
C SER A 246 -6.57 -18.36 7.20
N SER A 247 -5.72 -17.42 7.63
CA SER A 247 -5.76 -16.00 7.31
C SER A 247 -4.68 -15.56 6.31
N THR A 248 -4.06 -16.48 5.57
CA THR A 248 -3.07 -16.11 4.54
C THR A 248 -3.74 -15.66 3.25
N TRP A 249 -3.44 -14.44 2.81
CA TRP A 249 -4.06 -13.82 1.63
C TRP A 249 -3.02 -13.56 0.54
N ALA A 250 -3.00 -14.39 -0.50
CA ALA A 250 -2.31 -14.04 -1.73
C ALA A 250 -3.22 -13.12 -2.58
N ILE A 251 -2.66 -11.99 -3.01
CA ILE A 251 -3.11 -11.23 -4.18
C ILE A 251 -2.04 -11.46 -5.26
#